data_AF-A0A957UH46-F1
#
_entry.id   AF-A0A957UH46-F1
#
_cell.length_a   1.000
_cell.length_b   1.000
_cell.length_c   1.000
_cell.angle_alpha   90.00
_cell.angle_beta   90.00
_cell.angle_gamma   90.00
#
_symmetry.space_group_name_H-M   'P 1'
#
loop_
_entity.id
_entity.type
_entity.pdbx_description
1 polymer ?
#
loop_
_entity_poly.entity_id
_entity_poly.type
_entity_poly.pdbx_seq_one_letter_code
_entity_poly.pdbx_strand_id
1 'polypeptide(L)'
;MLLFATTIIIAILLIIGVVWRRRRAMKQRRRQIEQLRRWAAQHSELEPALQQWIQRLPAAEAHVLLDLLNGYCTSLNWELTWLFAPQIQKAPELKRVLEESISAYVRAILYSLHMEADVAAFHTYVAFEKK
;
A
#
# COMPACT_ATOMS: atom_id res chain seq x y z
N MET A 1 -46.91 17.83 -2.75
CA MET A 1 -46.45 16.52 -2.26
C MET A 1 -45.51 15.80 -3.23
N LEU A 2 -45.72 15.84 -4.55
CA LEU A 2 -44.85 15.14 -5.53
C LEU A 2 -43.37 15.55 -5.51
N LEU A 3 -43.06 16.83 -5.29
CA LEU A 3 -41.67 17.33 -5.22
C LEU A 3 -40.88 16.78 -4.02
N PHE A 4 -41.54 16.48 -2.90
CA PHE A 4 -40.89 15.88 -1.73
C PHE A 4 -40.57 14.41 -1.95
N ALA A 5 -41.40 13.68 -2.69
CA ALA A 5 -41.14 12.28 -3.02
C ALA A 5 -39.91 12.14 -3.95
N THR A 6 -39.75 13.04 -4.93
CA THR A 6 -38.61 13.01 -5.86
C THR A 6 -37.29 13.32 -5.17
N THR A 7 -37.24 14.28 -4.24
CA THR A 7 -36.01 14.61 -3.51
C THR A 7 -35.55 13.47 -2.59
N ILE A 8 -36.49 12.79 -1.94
CA ILE A 8 -36.21 11.62 -1.10
C ILE A 8 -35.64 10.48 -1.95
N ILE A 9 -36.23 10.19 -3.12
CA ILE A 9 -35.73 9.13 -4.01
C ILE A 9 -34.31 9.43 -4.49
N ILE A 10 -34.02 10.68 -4.89
CA ILE A 10 -32.67 11.08 -5.31
C ILE A 10 -31.67 10.92 -4.16
N ALA A 11 -32.03 11.36 -2.94
CA ALA A 11 -31.16 11.22 -1.77
C ALA A 11 -30.84 9.74 -1.47
N ILE A 12 -31.84 8.86 -1.55
CA ILE A 12 -31.65 7.42 -1.34
C ILE A 12 -30.73 6.82 -2.41
N LEU A 13 -30.92 7.16 -3.68
CA LEU A 13 -30.05 6.68 -4.77
C LEU A 13 -28.60 7.14 -4.61
N LEU A 14 -28.38 8.39 -4.18
CA LEU A 14 -27.04 8.91 -3.89
C LEU A 14 -26.39 8.16 -2.72
N ILE A 15 -27.12 7.92 -1.63
CA ILE A 15 -26.60 7.17 -0.47
C ILE A 15 -26.22 5.74 -0.88
N ILE A 16 -27.11 5.04 -1.60
CA ILE A 16 -26.84 3.68 -2.09
C ILE A 16 -25.61 3.67 -2.99
N GLY A 17 -25.49 4.63 -3.92
CA GLY A 17 -24.35 4.78 -4.81
C GLY A 17 -23.03 4.99 -4.05
N VAL A 18 -23.02 5.86 -3.04
CA VAL A 18 -21.84 6.11 -2.20
C VAL A 18 -21.45 4.86 -1.41
N VAL A 19 -22.41 4.16 -0.81
CA VAL A 19 -22.15 2.92 -0.06
C VAL A 19 -21.60 1.84 -0.98
N TRP A 20 -22.17 1.67 -2.17
CA TRP A 20 -21.67 0.72 -3.17
C TRP A 20 -20.25 1.04 -3.62
N ARG A 21 -19.96 2.32 -3.88
CA ARG A 21 -18.62 2.78 -4.27
C ARG A 21 -17.60 2.48 -3.17
N ARG A 22 -17.93 2.78 -1.91
CA ARG A 22 -17.06 2.47 -0.76
C ARG A 22 -16.81 0.98 -0.61
N ARG A 23 -17.85 0.15 -0.71
CA ARG A 23 -17.73 -1.31 -0.63
C ARG A 23 -16.84 -1.88 -1.74
N ARG A 24 -17.01 -1.39 -2.98
CA ARG A 24 -16.19 -1.82 -4.12
C ARG A 24 -14.73 -1.43 -3.93
N ALA A 25 -14.46 -0.21 -3.49
CA ALA A 25 -13.10 0.27 -3.21
C ALA A 25 -12.41 -0.57 -2.12
N MET A 26 -13.11 -0.88 -1.01
CA MET A 26 -12.57 -1.75 0.03
C MET A 26 -12.27 -3.16 -0.49
N LYS A 27 -13.16 -3.75 -1.30
CA LYS A 27 -12.94 -5.07 -1.88
C LYS A 27 -11.72 -5.09 -2.82
N GLN A 28 -11.54 -4.02 -3.61
CA GLN A 28 -10.38 -3.88 -4.49
C GLN A 28 -9.07 -3.76 -3.68
N ARG A 29 -9.05 -2.90 -2.65
CA ARG A 29 -7.88 -2.74 -1.77
C ARG A 29 -7.51 -4.06 -1.09
N ARG A 30 -8.50 -4.80 -0.59
CA ARG A 30 -8.26 -6.11 0.02
C ARG A 30 -7.62 -7.09 -0.96
N ARG A 31 -8.10 -7.15 -2.21
CA ARG A 31 -7.50 -7.97 -3.26
C ARG A 31 -6.06 -7.57 -3.56
N GLN A 32 -5.76 -6.27 -3.60
CA GLN A 32 -4.40 -5.78 -3.83
C GLN A 32 -3.46 -6.15 -2.69
N ILE A 33 -3.91 -6.09 -1.42
CA ILE A 33 -3.12 -6.59 -0.29
C ILE A 33 -2.86 -8.09 -0.42
N GLU A 34 -3.89 -8.88 -0.76
CA GLU A 34 -3.73 -10.33 -0.98
C GLU A 34 -2.79 -10.63 -2.16
N GLN A 35 -2.77 -9.79 -3.21
CA GLN A 35 -1.79 -9.89 -4.30
C GLN A 35 -0.39 -9.52 -3.84
N LEU A 36 -0.22 -8.45 -3.07
CA LEU A 36 1.06 -8.02 -2.52
C LEU A 36 1.66 -9.11 -1.61
N ARG A 37 0.85 -9.69 -0.72
CA ARG A 37 1.28 -10.80 0.14
C ARG A 37 1.67 -12.03 -0.66
N ARG A 38 0.88 -12.40 -1.68
CA ARG A 38 1.23 -13.52 -2.55
C ARG A 38 2.52 -13.28 -3.32
N TRP A 39 2.68 -12.07 -3.86
CA TRP A 39 3.91 -11.66 -4.52
C TRP A 39 5.11 -11.76 -3.58
N ALA A 40 5.03 -11.20 -2.37
CA ALA A 40 6.10 -11.27 -1.38
C ALA A 40 6.45 -12.71 -0.98
N ALA A 41 5.47 -13.61 -0.89
CA ALA A 41 5.70 -15.03 -0.59
C ALA A 41 6.33 -15.80 -1.76
N GLN A 42 6.12 -15.35 -3.01
CA GLN A 42 6.65 -15.99 -4.21
C GLN A 42 8.02 -15.42 -4.63
N HIS A 43 8.36 -14.22 -4.18
CA HIS A 43 9.60 -13.55 -4.54
C HIS A 43 10.74 -14.03 -3.64
N SER A 44 11.47 -15.06 -4.10
CA SER A 44 12.53 -15.73 -3.35
C SER A 44 13.74 -14.85 -3.02
N GLU A 45 13.95 -13.77 -3.78
CA GLU A 45 15.03 -12.80 -3.56
C GLU A 45 14.71 -11.80 -2.44
N LEU A 46 13.45 -11.76 -1.99
CA LEU A 46 13.05 -10.94 -0.86
C LEU A 46 13.64 -11.51 0.43
N GLU A 47 14.26 -10.66 1.25
CA GLU A 47 14.80 -11.07 2.55
C GLU A 47 13.72 -11.74 3.42
N PRO A 48 14.03 -12.85 4.13
CA PRO A 48 13.05 -13.57 4.93
C PRO A 48 12.34 -12.69 5.98
N ALA A 49 13.08 -11.76 6.59
CA ALA A 49 12.52 -10.81 7.56
C ALA A 49 11.48 -9.88 6.91
N LEU A 50 11.76 -9.42 5.68
CA LEU A 50 10.87 -8.56 4.91
C LEU A 50 9.61 -9.32 4.47
N GLN A 51 9.76 -10.57 4.00
CA GLN A 51 8.64 -11.44 3.66
C GLN A 51 7.73 -11.62 4.88
N GLN A 52 8.32 -12.02 6.01
CA GLN A 52 7.59 -12.27 7.25
C GLN A 52 6.89 -11.01 7.76
N TRP A 53 7.53 -9.85 7.67
CA TRP A 53 6.93 -8.56 8.01
C TRP A 53 5.68 -8.29 7.16
N ILE A 54 5.79 -8.36 5.83
CA ILE A 54 4.65 -8.15 4.91
C ILE A 54 3.49 -9.11 5.19
N GLN A 55 3.79 -10.39 5.48
CA GLN A 55 2.75 -11.38 5.77
C GLN A 55 2.00 -11.10 7.08
N ARG A 56 2.70 -10.56 8.09
CA ARG A 56 2.16 -10.35 9.44
C ARG A 56 1.53 -8.99 9.65
N LEU A 57 1.67 -8.06 8.70
CA LEU A 57 1.06 -6.73 8.80
C LEU A 57 -0.45 -6.81 9.07
N PRO A 58 -0.96 -6.13 10.12
CA PRO A 58 -2.39 -5.90 10.30
C PRO A 58 -3.02 -5.25 9.07
N ALA A 59 -4.32 -5.45 8.86
CA ALA A 59 -5.01 -4.95 7.67
C ALA A 59 -4.88 -3.42 7.50
N ALA A 60 -4.95 -2.66 8.60
CA ALA A 60 -4.79 -1.21 8.58
C ALA A 60 -3.39 -0.78 8.10
N GLU A 61 -2.34 -1.38 8.66
CA GLU A 61 -0.95 -1.09 8.27
C GLU A 61 -0.63 -1.57 6.85
N ALA A 62 -1.19 -2.71 6.44
CA ALA A 62 -1.07 -3.19 5.06
C ALA A 62 -1.73 -2.22 4.05
N HIS A 63 -2.80 -1.51 4.44
CA HIS A 63 -3.37 -0.45 3.61
C HIS A 63 -2.42 0.75 3.51
N VAL A 64 -1.78 1.16 4.60
CA VAL A 64 -0.79 2.24 4.59
C VAL A 64 0.39 1.86 3.70
N LEU A 65 0.93 0.65 3.83
CA LEU A 65 2.00 0.16 2.96
C LEU A 65 1.58 0.18 1.48
N LEU A 66 0.35 -0.26 1.17
CA LEU A 66 -0.17 -0.23 -0.20
C LEU A 66 -0.27 1.21 -0.73
N ASP A 67 -0.69 2.17 0.09
CA ASP A 67 -0.77 3.58 -0.30
C ASP A 67 0.63 4.18 -0.53
N LEU A 68 1.61 3.87 0.33
CA LEU A 68 3.01 4.27 0.15
C LEU A 68 3.60 3.69 -1.15
N LEU A 69 3.37 2.40 -1.41
CA LEU A 69 3.81 1.74 -2.63
C LEU A 69 3.18 2.32 -3.88
N ASN A 70 1.89 2.62 -3.86
CA ASN A 70 1.22 3.28 -4.97
C ASN A 70 1.79 4.69 -5.20
N GLY A 71 2.02 5.46 -4.13
CA GLY A 71 2.64 6.79 -4.23
C GLY A 71 4.03 6.72 -4.85
N TYR A 72 4.86 5.79 -4.40
CA TYR A 72 6.20 5.55 -4.95
C TYR A 72 6.15 5.12 -6.42
N CYS A 73 5.29 4.17 -6.80
CA CYS A 73 5.16 3.79 -8.22
C CYS A 73 4.69 4.97 -9.08
N THR A 74 3.73 5.75 -8.57
CA THR A 74 3.19 6.91 -9.30
C THR A 74 4.26 7.97 -9.54
N SER A 75 5.16 8.21 -8.58
CA SER A 75 6.26 9.17 -8.77
C SER A 75 7.28 8.74 -9.84
N LEU A 76 7.33 7.44 -10.15
CA LEU A 76 8.12 6.87 -11.24
C LEU A 76 7.33 6.72 -12.56
N ASN A 77 6.10 7.25 -12.64
CA ASN A 77 5.16 7.04 -13.74
C ASN A 77 4.79 5.57 -13.98
N TRP A 78 4.77 4.76 -12.93
CA TRP A 78 4.35 3.35 -12.96
C TRP A 78 3.07 3.13 -12.17
N GLU A 79 2.39 2.03 -12.46
CA GLU A 79 1.28 1.55 -11.63
C GLU A 79 1.69 0.30 -10.86
N LEU A 80 1.43 0.26 -9.55
CA LEU A 80 1.69 -0.93 -8.73
C LEU A 80 0.96 -2.16 -9.24
N THR A 81 -0.19 -1.99 -9.91
CA THR A 81 -0.98 -3.06 -10.53
C THR A 81 -0.17 -3.84 -11.58
N TRP A 82 0.82 -3.21 -12.22
CA TRP A 82 1.67 -3.86 -13.22
C TRP A 82 2.50 -5.00 -12.62
N LEU A 83 2.85 -4.91 -11.33
CA LEU A 83 3.53 -5.97 -10.59
C LEU A 83 2.74 -7.29 -10.61
N PHE A 84 1.40 -7.18 -10.60
CA PHE A 84 0.49 -8.31 -10.55
C PHE A 84 -0.11 -8.64 -11.92
N ALA A 85 0.17 -7.84 -12.94
CA ALA A 85 -0.44 -7.95 -14.25
C ALA A 85 0.19 -9.11 -15.03
N PRO A 86 -0.59 -10.05 -15.60
CA PRO A 86 -0.02 -11.15 -16.37
C PRO A 86 0.76 -10.66 -17.61
N GLN A 87 0.46 -9.46 -18.10
CA GLN A 87 1.15 -8.85 -19.23
C GLN A 87 2.62 -8.54 -18.92
N ILE A 88 2.99 -8.32 -17.65
CA ILE A 88 4.38 -8.04 -17.26
C ILE A 88 5.31 -9.22 -17.56
N GLN A 89 4.76 -10.45 -17.65
CA GLN A 89 5.51 -11.65 -18.02
C GLN A 89 6.07 -11.58 -19.45
N LYS A 90 5.48 -10.74 -20.31
CA LYS A 90 5.99 -10.51 -21.68
C LYS A 90 7.21 -9.57 -21.72
N ALA A 91 7.50 -8.89 -20.61
CA ALA A 91 8.61 -7.94 -20.49
C ALA A 91 9.44 -8.29 -19.23
N PRO A 92 10.24 -9.38 -19.26
CA PRO A 92 10.90 -9.91 -18.07
C PRO A 92 11.88 -8.92 -17.42
N GLU A 93 12.59 -8.11 -18.22
CA GLU A 93 13.47 -7.07 -17.67
C GLU A 93 12.69 -5.99 -16.92
N LEU A 94 11.54 -5.55 -17.47
CA LEU A 94 10.68 -4.59 -16.80
C LEU A 94 10.12 -5.18 -15.50
N LYS A 95 9.71 -6.45 -15.53
CA LYS A 95 9.27 -7.17 -14.33
C LYS A 95 10.36 -7.16 -13.26
N ARG A 96 11.58 -7.55 -13.61
CA ARG A 96 12.72 -7.60 -12.69
C ARG A 96 13.01 -6.23 -12.07
N VAL A 97 13.12 -5.18 -12.88
CA VAL A 97 13.37 -3.81 -12.40
C VAL A 97 12.26 -3.34 -11.46
N LEU A 98 11.00 -3.64 -11.78
CA LEU A 98 9.86 -3.28 -10.94
C LEU A 98 9.91 -4.03 -9.58
N GLU A 99 10.19 -5.34 -9.60
CA GLU A 99 10.33 -6.15 -8.39
C GLU A 99 11.49 -5.68 -7.52
N GLU A 100 12.65 -5.39 -8.10
CA GLU A 100 13.83 -4.86 -7.40
C GLU A 100 13.55 -3.49 -6.77
N SER A 101 12.96 -2.57 -7.54
CA SER A 101 12.62 -1.22 -7.09
C SER A 101 11.62 -1.24 -5.93
N ILE A 102 10.57 -2.05 -6.03
CA ILE A 102 9.58 -2.21 -4.96
C ILE A 102 10.23 -2.86 -3.74
N SER A 103 11.02 -3.91 -3.92
CA SER A 103 11.71 -4.58 -2.81
C SER A 103 12.65 -3.63 -2.06
N ALA A 104 13.42 -2.82 -2.78
CA ALA A 104 14.31 -1.81 -2.19
C ALA A 104 13.53 -0.77 -1.38
N TYR A 105 12.41 -0.28 -1.91
CA TYR A 105 11.58 0.71 -1.21
C TYR A 105 10.91 0.14 0.04
N VAL A 106 10.37 -1.07 -0.03
CA VAL A 106 9.78 -1.77 1.13
C VAL A 106 10.84 -2.01 2.20
N ARG A 107 12.05 -2.42 1.81
CA ARG A 107 13.18 -2.57 2.74
C ARG A 107 13.51 -1.25 3.44
N ALA A 108 13.54 -0.14 2.70
CA ALA A 108 13.78 1.18 3.28
C ALA A 108 12.70 1.59 4.29
N ILE A 109 11.43 1.28 4.03
CA ILE A 109 10.34 1.49 4.99
C ILE A 109 10.58 0.65 6.26
N LEU A 110 10.87 -0.64 6.11
CA LEU A 110 11.11 -1.52 7.25
C LEU A 110 12.28 -1.03 8.11
N TYR A 111 13.38 -0.61 7.50
CA TYR A 111 14.50 -0.04 8.27
C TYR A 111 14.11 1.25 8.97
N SER A 112 13.38 2.14 8.29
CA SER A 112 12.93 3.41 8.90
C SER A 112 12.07 3.18 10.14
N LEU A 113 11.23 2.14 10.15
CA LEU A 113 10.44 1.76 11.32
C LEU A 113 11.29 1.26 12.49
N HIS A 114 12.40 0.55 12.22
CA HIS A 114 13.30 0.10 13.29
C HIS A 114 14.16 1.22 13.86
N MET A 115 14.39 2.30 13.10
CA MET A 115 15.21 3.43 13.53
C MET A 115 14.48 4.43 14.42
N GLU A 116 13.18 4.25 14.71
CA GLU A 116 12.41 5.21 15.53
C GLU A 116 13.02 5.41 16.92
N ALA A 117 13.48 4.32 17.56
CA ALA A 117 14.16 4.38 18.85
C ALA A 117 15.50 5.11 18.76
N ASP A 118 16.28 4.89 17.70
CA ASP A 118 17.57 5.52 17.49
C ASP A 118 17.42 7.03 17.23
N VAL A 119 16.41 7.42 16.46
CA VAL A 119 16.08 8.82 16.20
C VAL A 119 15.66 9.52 17.50
N ALA A 120 14.83 8.88 18.32
CA ALA A 120 14.43 9.42 19.63
C ALA A 120 15.64 9.57 20.59
N ALA A 121 16.54 8.58 20.62
CA ALA A 121 17.77 8.64 21.40
C ALA A 121 18.67 9.80 20.93
N PHE A 122 18.85 9.95 19.62
CA PHE A 122 19.62 11.05 19.04
C PHE A 122 19.03 12.42 19.38
N HIS A 123 17.70 12.59 19.29
CA HIS A 123 17.05 13.84 19.70
C HIS A 123 17.30 14.17 21.18
N THR A 124 17.28 13.16 22.05
CA THR A 124 17.58 13.34 23.48
C THR A 124 19.02 13.77 23.70
N TYR A 125 19.98 13.15 23.01
CA TYR A 125 21.38 13.53 23.03
C TYR A 125 21.59 14.99 22.60
N VAL A 126 21.02 15.39 21.46
CA VAL A 126 21.12 16.77 20.94
C VAL A 126 20.48 17.78 21.89
N ALA A 127 19.39 17.42 22.57
CA ALA A 127 18.76 18.29 23.57
C ALA A 127 19.62 18.45 24.83
N PHE A 128 20.44 17.45 25.16
CA PHE A 128 21.39 17.50 26.27
C PHE A 128 22.59 18.39 25.95
N GLU A 129 23.18 18.28 24.76
CA GLU A 129 24.34 19.12 24.35
C GLU A 129 24.02 20.62 24.20
N LYS A 130 22.76 20.98 24.02
CA LYS A 130 22.32 22.38 23.92
C LYS A 130 22.12 23.08 25.26
N LYS A 131 22.35 22.39 26.38
CA LYS A 131 22.30 22.95 27.74
C LYS A 131 23.70 23.19 28.27
#